data_AF-A0A1H5GGP6-F1
#
_entry.id   AF-A0A1H5GGP6-F1
#
_cell.length_a   1.000
_cell.length_b   1.000
_cell.length_c   1.000
_cell.angle_alpha   90.00
_cell.angle_beta   90.00
_cell.angle_gamma   90.00
#
_symmetry.space_group_name_H-M   'P 1'
#
loop_
_entity.id
_entity.type
_entity.pdbx_description
1 polymer ?
#
loop_
_entity_poly.entity_id
_entity_poly.type
_entity_poly.pdbx_seq_one_letter_code
_entity_poly.pdbx_strand_id
1 'polypeptide(L)' 'MNPTDRAMVPRRGVGIDLTPREQPLGLIGVGGAMLAMWVGAAPLVVLPLAFLVSVRVRLRRI' A
#
# COMPACT_ATOMS: atom_id res chain seq x y z
N MET A 1 27.93 -14.76 5.51
CA MET A 1 26.75 -14.71 4.61
C MET A 1 26.27 -13.28 4.55
N ASN A 2 26.28 -12.64 3.38
CA ASN A 2 25.93 -11.23 3.24
C ASN A 2 24.40 -11.07 3.25
N PRO A 3 23.80 -10.15 4.02
CA PRO A 3 22.35 -9.94 4.06
C PRO A 3 21.76 -9.51 2.70
N THR A 4 22.60 -9.01 1.79
CA THR A 4 22.27 -8.64 0.43
C THR A 4 21.91 -9.83 -0.49
N ASP A 5 22.35 -11.05 -0.17
CA ASP A 5 22.02 -12.26 -0.96
C ASP A 5 20.53 -12.65 -0.90
N ARG A 6 19.78 -12.14 0.08
CA ARG A 6 18.33 -12.36 0.22
C ARG A 6 17.49 -11.19 -0.25
N ALA A 7 18.11 -10.14 -0.82
CA ALA A 7 17.35 -9.03 -1.36
C ALA A 7 16.48 -9.52 -2.52
N MET A 8 15.16 -9.51 -2.32
CA MET A 8 14.19 -9.89 -3.33
C MET A 8 14.09 -8.76 -4.35
N VAL A 9 14.94 -8.80 -5.37
CA VAL A 9 14.97 -7.82 -6.46
C VAL A 9 14.02 -8.27 -7.56
N PRO A 10 13.17 -7.38 -8.11
CA PRO A 10 12.37 -7.69 -9.29
C PRO A 10 13.27 -8.21 -10.41
N ARG A 11 12.97 -9.40 -10.96
CA ARG A 11 13.71 -9.89 -12.13
C ARG A 11 13.54 -8.90 -13.27
N ARG A 12 14.61 -8.65 -14.05
CA ARG A 12 14.52 -7.89 -15.31
C ARG A 12 13.38 -8.47 -16.15
N GLY A 13 12.48 -7.61 -16.60
CA GLY A 13 11.24 -8.01 -17.28
C GLY A 13 10.03 -8.25 -16.37
N VAL A 14 10.05 -7.83 -15.10
CA VAL A 14 8.85 -7.76 -14.24
C VAL A 14 8.50 -6.30 -13.99
N GLY A 15 7.35 -5.85 -14.48
CA GLY A 15 6.76 -4.55 -14.19
C GLY A 15 5.80 -4.61 -13.02
N ILE A 16 5.82 -3.59 -12.16
CA ILE A 16 4.85 -3.41 -11.09
C ILE A 16 3.91 -2.30 -11.54
N ASP A 17 2.68 -2.64 -11.89
CA ASP A 17 1.65 -1.66 -12.22
C ASP A 17 0.85 -1.35 -10.94
N LEU A 18 0.80 -0.07 -10.59
CA LEU A 18 -0.02 0.46 -9.49
C LEU A 18 -1.21 1.19 -10.09
N THR A 19 -2.42 0.67 -9.90
CA THR A 19 -3.66 1.29 -10.40
C THR A 19 -4.54 1.67 -9.23
N PRO A 20 -5.11 2.89 -9.16
CA PRO A 20 -6.11 3.22 -8.15
C PRO A 20 -7.29 2.26 -8.30
N ARG A 21 -7.75 1.68 -7.19
CA ARG A 21 -9.04 1.01 -7.16
C ARG A 21 -10.12 2.07 -7.30
N GLU A 22 -11.21 1.69 -7.95
CA GLU A 22 -12.41 2.53 -8.09
C GLU A 22 -13.06 2.88 -6.73
N GLN A 23 -12.63 2.24 -5.64
CA GLN A 23 -13.04 2.60 -4.30
C GLN A 23 -12.58 4.03 -3.97
N PRO A 24 -13.48 4.88 -3.44
CA PRO A 24 -13.14 6.24 -3.09
C PRO A 24 -12.08 6.23 -1.98
N LEU A 25 -10.84 6.54 -2.36
CA LEU A 25 -9.67 6.67 -1.49
C LEU A 25 -9.97 7.58 -0.29
N GLY A 26 -10.78 8.62 -0.52
CA GLY A 26 -11.30 9.50 0.52
C GLY A 26 -12.16 8.78 1.57
N LEU A 27 -13.02 7.83 1.17
CA LEU A 27 -13.88 7.10 2.11
C LEU A 27 -13.06 6.18 3.02
N ILE A 28 -12.08 5.47 2.45
CA ILE A 28 -11.17 4.59 3.20
C ILE A 28 -10.28 5.42 4.14
N GLY A 29 -9.73 6.53 3.63
CA GLY A 29 -8.89 7.43 4.41
C GLY A 29 -9.66 8.08 5.57
N VAL A 30 -10.86 8.62 5.30
CA VAL A 30 -11.69 9.27 6.33
C VAL A 30 -12.20 8.26 7.36
N GLY A 31 -12.70 7.10 6.91
CA GLY A 31 -13.17 6.06 7.82
C GLY A 31 -12.06 5.53 8.73
N GLY A 32 -10.88 5.26 8.16
CA GLY A 32 -9.73 4.83 8.94
C GLY A 32 -9.20 5.92 9.88
N ALA A 33 -9.17 7.19 9.44
CA ALA A 33 -8.76 8.31 10.29
C ALA A 33 -9.71 8.51 11.49
N MET A 34 -11.03 8.40 11.28
CA MET A 34 -12.01 8.40 12.37
C MET A 34 -11.75 7.27 13.35
N LEU A 35 -11.46 6.06 12.85
CA LEU A 35 -11.18 4.90 13.69
C LEU A 35 -9.89 5.08 14.51
N ALA A 36 -8.84 5.64 13.90
CA ALA A 36 -7.60 5.95 14.59
C ALA A 36 -7.82 6.97 15.71
N MET A 37 -8.57 8.04 15.44
CA MET A 37 -8.95 9.02 16.46
C MET A 37 -9.73 8.37 17.61
N TRP A 38 -10.64 7.43 17.30
CA TRP A 38 -11.45 6.74 18.31
C TRP A 38 -10.62 5.89 19.27
N VAL A 39 -9.53 5.28 18.78
CA VAL A 39 -8.61 4.46 19.59
C VAL A 39 -7.45 5.30 20.19
N GLY A 40 -7.45 6.62 19.97
CA GLY A 40 -6.39 7.52 20.43
C GLY A 40 -5.06 7.37 19.67
N ALA A 41 -5.09 6.77 18.48
CA ALA A 41 -3.95 6.63 17.60
C ALA A 41 -3.80 7.86 16.68
N ALA A 42 -2.57 8.14 16.26
CA ALA A 42 -2.31 9.20 15.29
C ALA A 42 -2.98 8.88 13.93
N PRO A 43 -3.78 9.79 13.35
CA PRO A 43 -4.46 9.57 12.07
C PRO A 43 -3.50 9.23 10.92
N LEU A 44 -2.26 9.72 11.00
CA LEU A 44 -1.21 9.45 10.01
C LEU A 44 -0.87 7.96 9.88
N VAL A 45 -1.09 7.17 10.93
CA VAL A 45 -0.80 5.72 10.96
C VAL A 45 -1.71 4.95 9.99
N VAL A 46 -2.85 5.53 9.62
CA VAL A 46 -3.83 4.93 8.69
C VAL A 46 -3.40 5.08 7.24
N LEU A 47 -2.55 6.07 6.93
CA LEU A 47 -2.21 6.44 5.56
C LEU A 47 -1.61 5.28 4.74
N PRO A 48 -0.67 4.47 5.26
CA PRO A 48 -0.11 3.33 4.52
C PRO A 48 -1.17 2.25 4.26
N LEU A 49 -2.06 2.01 5.22
CA LEU A 49 -3.13 1.04 5.09
C LEU A 49 -4.16 1.50 4.05
N ALA A 50 -4.59 2.76 4.13
CA ALA A 50 -5.50 3.36 3.18
C ALA A 50 -4.92 3.31 1.77
N PHE A 51 -3.64 3.63 1.60
CA PHE A 51 -2.92 3.49 0.34
C PHE A 51 -2.95 2.05 -0.17
N LEU A 52 -2.57 1.08 0.66
CA LEU A 52 -2.50 -0.33 0.28
C LEU A 52 -3.86 -0.90 -0.17
N VAL A 53 -4.95 -0.53 0.51
CA VAL A 53 -6.30 -0.99 0.14
C VAL A 53 -6.80 -0.26 -1.11
N SER A 54 -6.45 1.00 -1.27
CA SER A 54 -6.87 1.82 -2.40
C SER A 54 -6.10 1.56 -3.70
N VAL A 55 -4.96 0.88 -3.64
CA VAL A 55 -4.12 0.60 -4.82
C VAL A 55 -4.21 -0.88 -5.17
N ARG A 56 -4.48 -1.15 -6.44
CA ARG A 56 -4.31 -2.48 -7.02
C ARG A 56 -2.88 -2.61 -7.52
N VAL A 57 -2.13 -3.51 -6.89
CA VAL A 57 -0.79 -3.89 -7.33
C VAL A 57 -0.93 -5.06 -8.30
N ARG A 58 -0.48 -4.88 -9.55
CA ARG A 58 -0.34 -5.97 -10.52
C ARG A 58 1.13 -6.16 -10.84
N LEU A 59 1.58 -7.42 -10.80
CA LEU A 59 2.89 -7.81 -11.29
C LEU A 59 2.68 -8.32 -12.71
N ARG A 60 3.27 -7.65 -13.70
CA ARG A 60 3.27 -8.10 -15.09
C ARG A 60 4.66 -8.54 -15.49
N ARG A 61 4.75 -9.57 -16.32
CA ARG A 61 5.99 -9.88 -17.04
C ARG A 61 5.98 -9.08 -18.35
N ILE A 62 7.03 -8.32 -18.60
CA ILE A 62 7.27 -7.50 -19.80
C ILE A 62 8.00 -8.37 -20.82
#